data_AF-A0A562QCG3-F1
#
_entry.id   AF-A0A562QCG3-F1
#
_cell.length_a   1.000
_cell.length_b   1.000
_cell.length_c   1.000
_cell.angle_alpha   90.00
_cell.angle_beta   90.00
_cell.angle_gamma   90.00
#
_symmetry.space_group_name_H-M   'P 1'
#
loop_
_entity.id
_entity.type
_entity.pdbx_description
1 polymer ?
#
loop_
_entity_poly.entity_id
_entity_poly.type
_entity_poly.pdbx_seq_one_letter_code
_entity_poly.pdbx_strand_id
1 'polypeptide(L)'
;MNQPFFQRVTNPQQIRDMMTTESTDVITLDYLSVLANTDQKRYLWKQLFQRRREHYDWLRGLYYYLTGMYPEVDQETFKRPESYQLGLQDQIRHYLNRLQQLQNLLANATNLIVIQYLQIIINQFKYEGLFLRQLERFQ
;
A
#
# COMPACT_ATOMS: atom_id res chain seq x y z
N MET A 1 -16.95 28.34 28.14
CA MET A 1 -15.75 27.80 27.48
C MET A 1 -16.14 26.51 26.80
N ASN A 2 -16.43 26.56 25.49
CA ASN A 2 -16.71 25.37 24.71
C ASN A 2 -15.36 24.80 24.25
N GLN A 3 -15.02 23.60 24.71
CA GLN A 3 -13.91 22.85 24.13
C GLN A 3 -14.22 22.63 22.64
N PRO A 4 -13.28 22.88 21.71
CA PRO A 4 -13.49 22.52 20.33
C PRO A 4 -13.60 21.00 20.27
N PHE A 5 -14.74 20.48 19.84
CA PHE A 5 -14.86 19.10 19.39
C PHE A 5 -13.76 18.90 18.35
N PHE A 6 -12.75 18.08 18.66
CA PHE A 6 -11.75 17.68 17.69
C PHE A 6 -12.48 16.95 16.57
N GLN A 7 -12.84 17.68 15.50
CA GLN A 7 -13.38 17.08 14.29
C GLN A 7 -12.30 16.16 13.75
N ARG A 8 -12.54 14.85 13.82
CA ARG A 8 -11.67 13.86 13.18
C ARG A 8 -11.79 14.07 11.68
N VAL A 9 -10.75 14.66 11.09
CA VAL A 9 -10.64 14.87 9.64
C VAL A 9 -9.54 13.94 9.14
N THR A 10 -9.82 13.24 8.04
CA THR A 10 -8.84 12.39 7.37
C THR A 10 -7.64 13.24 6.96
N ASN A 11 -6.45 12.92 7.47
CA ASN A 11 -5.23 13.68 7.19
C ASN A 11 -4.64 13.27 5.83
N PRO A 12 -4.64 14.15 4.81
CA PRO A 12 -4.10 13.82 3.49
C PRO A 12 -2.60 13.51 3.50
N GLN A 13 -1.85 14.00 4.50
CA GLN A 13 -0.42 13.72 4.62
C GLN A 13 -0.16 12.22 4.83
N GLN A 14 -1.00 11.54 5.60
CA GLN A 14 -0.86 10.09 5.82
C GLN A 14 -1.02 9.31 4.51
N ILE A 15 -1.85 9.79 3.58
CA ILE A 15 -2.01 9.20 2.25
C ILE A 15 -0.78 9.46 1.39
N ARG A 16 -0.26 10.69 1.43
CA ARG A 16 0.98 11.05 0.75
C ARG A 16 2.16 10.20 1.22
N ASP A 17 2.31 9.98 2.52
CA ASP A 17 3.38 9.17 3.10
C ASP A 17 3.27 7.70 2.69
N MET A 18 2.06 7.16 2.51
CA MET A 18 1.90 5.81 1.94
C MET A 18 2.40 5.71 0.50
N MET A 19 2.37 6.80 -0.26
CA MET A 19 2.73 6.82 -1.68
C MET A 19 4.25 6.99 -1.93
N THR A 20 5.06 7.32 -0.92
CA THR A 20 6.52 7.48 -1.07
C THR A 20 7.26 6.14 -1.22
N THR A 21 6.67 5.06 -0.69
CA THR A 21 7.24 3.70 -0.72
C THR A 21 6.64 2.83 -1.84
N GLU A 22 5.56 3.26 -2.47
CA GLU A 22 4.86 2.48 -3.51
C GLU A 22 5.75 2.26 -4.75
N SER A 23 6.49 3.28 -5.21
CA SER A 23 7.33 3.09 -6.40
C SER A 23 8.52 2.15 -6.14
N THR A 24 9.13 2.23 -4.95
CA THR A 24 10.24 1.35 -4.58
C THR A 24 9.77 -0.08 -4.35
N ASP A 25 8.57 -0.26 -3.81
CA ASP A 25 7.93 -1.56 -3.72
C ASP A 25 7.70 -2.16 -5.10
N VAL A 26 7.15 -1.39 -6.06
CA VAL A 26 6.94 -1.87 -7.45
C VAL A 26 8.24 -2.40 -8.07
N ILE A 27 9.36 -1.67 -7.90
CA ILE A 27 10.68 -2.10 -8.39
C ILE A 27 11.16 -3.35 -7.65
N THR A 28 10.94 -3.42 -6.33
CA THR A 28 11.31 -4.58 -5.51
C THR A 28 10.52 -5.82 -5.91
N LEU A 29 9.22 -5.70 -6.18
CA LEU A 29 8.36 -6.79 -6.65
C LEU A 29 8.86 -7.34 -7.99
N ASP A 30 9.23 -6.47 -8.94
CA ASP A 30 9.78 -6.88 -10.22
C ASP A 30 11.10 -7.64 -10.05
N TYR A 31 12.03 -7.10 -9.24
CA TYR A 31 13.28 -7.77 -8.91
C TYR A 31 13.08 -9.15 -8.26
N LEU A 32 12.18 -9.27 -7.29
CA LEU A 32 11.86 -10.55 -6.64
C LEU A 32 11.19 -11.53 -7.59
N SER A 33 10.43 -11.04 -8.57
CA SER A 33 9.85 -11.87 -9.62
C SER A 33 10.94 -12.53 -10.48
N VAL A 34 12.04 -11.83 -10.76
CA VAL A 34 13.17 -12.40 -11.53
C VAL A 34 13.93 -13.46 -10.72
N LEU A 35 14.06 -13.25 -9.41
CA LEU A 35 14.73 -14.21 -8.52
C LEU A 35 13.89 -15.45 -8.18
N ALA A 36 12.58 -15.42 -8.44
CA ALA A 36 11.70 -16.52 -8.12
C ALA A 36 12.06 -17.80 -8.91
N ASN A 37 12.31 -18.89 -8.19
CA ASN A 37 12.80 -20.16 -8.74
C ASN A 37 11.70 -21.03 -9.38
N THR A 38 10.42 -20.68 -9.26
CA THR A 38 9.30 -21.42 -9.85
C THR A 38 8.37 -20.49 -10.62
N ASP A 39 7.72 -21.00 -11.66
CA ASP A 39 6.71 -20.25 -12.42
C ASP A 39 5.54 -19.79 -11.54
N GLN A 40 5.18 -20.60 -10.54
CA GLN A 40 4.14 -20.24 -9.60
C GLN A 40 4.51 -19.01 -8.77
N LYS A 41 5.73 -18.95 -8.22
CA LYS A 41 6.22 -17.76 -7.50
C LYS A 41 6.29 -16.54 -8.43
N ARG A 42 6.80 -16.73 -9.66
CA ARG A 42 6.86 -15.65 -10.67
C ARG A 42 5.47 -15.10 -10.98
N TYR A 43 4.48 -15.96 -11.15
CA TYR A 43 3.10 -15.57 -11.38
C TYR A 43 2.55 -14.74 -10.21
N LEU A 44 2.74 -15.19 -8.97
CA LEU A 44 2.29 -14.47 -7.78
C LEU A 44 2.91 -13.08 -7.64
N TRP A 45 4.22 -12.94 -7.92
CA TRP A 45 4.87 -11.62 -7.92
C TRP A 45 4.33 -10.69 -9.01
N LYS A 46 4.04 -11.21 -10.20
CA LYS A 46 3.40 -10.41 -11.27
C LYS A 46 2.00 -9.95 -10.88
N GLN A 47 1.22 -10.80 -10.21
CA GLN A 47 -0.09 -10.40 -9.67
C GLN A 47 0.07 -9.29 -8.62
N LEU A 48 1.03 -9.42 -7.70
CA LEU A 48 1.33 -8.39 -6.71
C LEU A 48 1.74 -7.06 -7.33
N PHE A 49 2.60 -7.10 -8.36
CA PHE A 49 3.03 -5.91 -9.09
C PHE A 49 1.84 -5.14 -9.66
N GLN A 50 0.90 -5.84 -10.30
CA GLN A 50 -0.29 -5.19 -10.85
C GLN A 50 -1.17 -4.57 -9.75
N ARG A 51 -1.38 -5.29 -8.63
CA ARG A 51 -2.14 -4.78 -7.50
C ARG A 51 -1.51 -3.54 -6.88
N ARG A 52 -0.19 -3.53 -6.71
CA ARG A 52 0.56 -2.38 -6.17
C ARG A 52 0.36 -1.11 -7.02
N ARG A 53 0.33 -1.25 -8.36
CA ARG A 53 0.01 -0.13 -9.26
C ARG A 53 -1.43 0.37 -9.11
N GLU A 54 -2.40 -0.55 -9.06
CA GLU A 54 -3.81 -0.20 -8.83
C GLU A 54 -4.00 0.52 -7.47
N HIS A 55 -3.28 0.07 -6.45
CA HIS A 55 -3.28 0.67 -5.12
C HIS A 55 -2.76 2.10 -5.14
N TYR A 56 -1.62 2.35 -5.81
CA TYR A 56 -1.09 3.69 -6.00
C TYR A 56 -2.11 4.62 -6.66
N ASP A 57 -2.80 4.15 -7.70
CA ASP A 57 -3.81 4.95 -8.40
C ASP A 57 -5.02 5.28 -7.51
N TRP A 58 -5.46 4.35 -6.67
CA TRP A 58 -6.53 4.62 -5.70
C TRP A 58 -6.10 5.59 -4.60
N LEU A 59 -4.89 5.46 -4.06
CA LEU A 59 -4.36 6.40 -3.07
C LEU A 59 -4.24 7.80 -3.68
N ARG A 60 -3.77 7.89 -4.93
CA ARG A 60 -3.73 9.15 -5.70
C ARG A 60 -5.12 9.75 -5.87
N GLY A 61 -6.10 8.92 -6.21
CA GLY A 61 -7.51 9.34 -6.35
C GLY A 61 -8.10 9.86 -5.04
N LEU A 62 -7.85 9.17 -3.93
CA LEU A 62 -8.29 9.62 -2.61
C LEU A 62 -7.61 10.93 -2.18
N TYR A 63 -6.31 11.05 -2.42
CA TYR A 63 -5.56 12.27 -2.13
C TYR A 63 -6.12 13.47 -2.91
N TYR A 64 -6.35 13.30 -4.21
CA TYR A 64 -6.96 14.33 -5.05
C TYR A 64 -8.36 14.71 -4.57
N TYR A 65 -9.18 13.73 -4.20
CA TYR A 65 -10.52 13.99 -3.66
C TYR A 65 -10.47 14.85 -2.39
N LEU A 66 -9.48 14.64 -1.52
CA LEU A 66 -9.35 15.37 -0.26
C LEU A 66 -8.72 16.77 -0.42
N THR A 67 -7.85 16.95 -1.40
CA THR A 67 -6.99 18.16 -1.50
C THR A 67 -7.25 19.01 -2.74
N GLY A 68 -7.89 18.45 -3.77
CA GLY A 68 -8.00 19.06 -5.10
C GLY A 68 -6.70 19.08 -5.91
N MET A 69 -5.63 18.45 -5.42
CA MET A 69 -4.31 18.46 -6.05
C MET A 69 -3.76 17.04 -6.21
N TYR A 70 -2.89 16.83 -7.20
CA TYR A 70 -2.15 15.58 -7.28
C TYR A 70 -1.01 15.57 -6.26
N PRO A 71 -0.71 14.42 -5.63
CA PRO A 71 0.36 14.34 -4.65
C PRO A 71 1.73 14.46 -5.33
N GLU A 72 2.56 15.37 -4.83
CA GLU A 72 3.98 15.42 -5.15
C GLU A 72 4.74 14.63 -4.09
N VAL A 73 5.30 13.48 -4.47
CA VAL A 73 6.00 12.57 -3.56
C VAL A 73 7.43 12.35 -4.02
N ASP A 74 8.38 12.64 -3.13
CA ASP A 74 9.75 12.19 -3.29
C ASP A 74 9.77 10.68 -3.09
N GLN A 75 10.16 9.97 -4.14
CA GLN A 75 10.25 8.52 -4.10
C GLN A 75 11.50 8.10 -3.34
N GLU A 76 11.36 7.08 -2.51
CA GLU A 76 12.53 6.47 -1.89
C GLU A 76 13.48 5.92 -2.96
N THR A 77 14.77 5.82 -2.61
CA THR A 77 15.72 5.13 -3.49
C THR A 77 15.53 3.64 -3.35
N PHE A 78 15.45 2.93 -4.49
CA PHE A 78 15.41 1.47 -4.48
C PHE A 78 16.66 0.91 -3.78
N LYS A 79 16.42 0.05 -2.78
CA LYS A 79 17.48 -0.72 -2.11
C LYS A 79 17.30 -2.18 -2.48
N ARG A 80 18.30 -2.73 -3.15
CA ARG A 80 18.32 -4.14 -3.52
C ARG A 80 18.25 -5.01 -2.25
N PRO A 81 17.29 -5.94 -2.13
CA PRO A 81 17.27 -6.90 -1.03
C PRO A 81 18.51 -7.79 -1.05
N GLU A 82 19.07 -8.07 0.12
CA GLU A 82 20.23 -8.95 0.30
C GLU A 82 19.93 -10.40 -0.12
N SER A 83 18.68 -10.83 0.05
CA SER A 83 18.21 -12.15 -0.38
C SER A 83 16.74 -12.10 -0.79
N TYR A 84 16.30 -13.14 -1.50
CA TYR A 84 14.88 -13.31 -1.86
C TYR A 84 13.98 -13.36 -0.61
N GLN A 85 14.40 -14.08 0.43
CA GLN A 85 13.63 -14.23 1.67
C GLN A 85 13.49 -12.90 2.41
N LEU A 86 14.58 -12.14 2.54
CA LEU A 86 14.55 -10.83 3.17
C LEU A 86 13.67 -9.86 2.38
N GLY A 87 13.77 -9.86 1.04
CA GLY A 87 12.90 -9.05 0.21
C GLY A 87 11.41 -9.40 0.35
N LEU A 88 11.06 -10.69 0.46
CA LEU A 88 9.68 -11.09 0.74
C LEU A 88 9.21 -10.60 2.11
N GLN A 89 10.03 -10.76 3.15
CA GLN A 89 9.71 -10.31 4.50
C GLN A 89 9.51 -8.79 4.56
N ASP A 90 10.35 -8.02 3.86
CA ASP A 90 10.20 -6.57 3.74
C ASP A 90 8.88 -6.19 3.04
N GLN A 91 8.53 -6.87 1.95
CA GLN A 91 7.26 -6.64 1.27
C GLN A 91 6.05 -6.97 2.16
N ILE A 92 6.12 -8.05 2.95
CA ILE A 92 5.10 -8.39 3.95
C ILE A 92 4.98 -7.29 5.01
N ARG A 93 6.10 -6.79 5.54
CA ARG A 93 6.13 -5.70 6.52
C ARG A 93 5.54 -4.42 5.96
N HIS A 94 5.92 -4.03 4.75
CA HIS A 94 5.39 -2.83 4.07
C HIS A 94 3.88 -2.96 3.82
N TYR A 95 3.42 -4.14 3.42
CA TYR A 95 1.99 -4.44 3.29
C TYR A 95 1.24 -4.27 4.62
N LEU A 96 1.73 -4.89 5.71
CA LEU A 96 1.09 -4.80 7.03
C LEU A 96 1.03 -3.36 7.55
N ASN A 97 2.12 -2.60 7.38
CA ASN A 97 2.17 -1.20 7.78
C ASN A 97 1.13 -0.35 7.03
N ARG A 98 1.02 -0.51 5.70
CA ARG A 98 0.01 0.20 4.90
C ARG A 98 -1.41 -0.19 5.27
N LEU A 99 -1.66 -1.49 5.47
CA LEU A 99 -2.98 -1.94 5.89
C LEU A 99 -3.38 -1.31 7.23
N GLN A 100 -2.45 -1.24 8.18
CA GLN A 100 -2.69 -0.57 9.46
C GLN A 100 -2.94 0.94 9.28
N GLN A 101 -2.16 1.62 8.43
CA GLN A 101 -2.36 3.04 8.14
C GLN A 101 -3.73 3.31 7.50
N LEU A 102 -4.15 2.48 6.54
CA LEU A 102 -5.48 2.57 5.93
C LEU A 102 -6.61 2.33 6.95
N GLN A 103 -6.45 1.35 7.83
CA GLN A 103 -7.41 1.09 8.91
C GLN A 103 -7.50 2.26 9.89
N ASN A 104 -6.36 2.88 10.22
CA ASN A 104 -6.32 4.08 11.06
C ASN A 104 -7.00 5.26 10.36
N LEU A 105 -6.80 5.45 9.06
CA LEU A 105 -7.51 6.47 8.27
C LEU A 105 -9.03 6.24 8.29
N LEU A 106 -9.46 4.99 8.12
CA LEU A 106 -10.88 4.62 8.15
C LEU A 106 -11.50 4.90 9.52
N ALA A 107 -10.82 4.54 10.61
CA ALA A 107 -11.29 4.77 11.97
C ALA A 107 -11.41 6.27 12.34
N ASN A 108 -10.66 7.13 11.64
CA ASN A 108 -10.67 8.57 11.85
C ASN A 108 -11.49 9.33 10.80
N ALA A 109 -11.98 8.66 9.75
CA ALA A 109 -12.79 9.30 8.72
C ALA A 109 -14.20 9.59 9.25
N THR A 110 -14.69 10.81 9.00
CA THR A 110 -16.06 11.24 9.33
C THR A 110 -16.91 11.47 8.08
N ASN A 111 -16.27 11.68 6.93
CA ASN A 111 -16.95 11.83 5.65
C ASN A 111 -17.36 10.46 5.09
N LEU A 112 -18.66 10.26 4.82
CA LEU A 112 -19.21 8.98 4.35
C LEU A 112 -18.59 8.51 3.02
N ILE A 113 -18.33 9.43 2.09
CA ILE A 113 -17.71 9.10 0.80
C ILE A 113 -16.28 8.60 1.03
N VAL A 114 -15.53 9.27 1.90
CA VAL A 114 -14.17 8.85 2.28
C VAL A 114 -14.17 7.48 2.96
N ILE A 115 -15.12 7.24 3.87
CA ILE A 115 -15.29 5.95 4.55
C ILE A 115 -15.52 4.83 3.51
N GLN A 116 -16.47 5.02 2.58
CA GLN A 116 -16.75 4.04 1.54
C GLN A 116 -15.55 3.80 0.63
N TYR A 117 -14.86 4.87 0.23
CA TYR A 117 -13.66 4.77 -0.60
C TYR A 117 -12.53 4.00 0.09
N LEU A 118 -12.27 4.30 1.37
CA LEU A 118 -11.29 3.58 2.18
C LEU A 118 -11.67 2.11 2.39
N GLN A 119 -12.94 1.78 2.58
CA GLN A 119 -13.41 0.40 2.68
C GLN A 119 -13.12 -0.39 1.39
N ILE A 120 -13.35 0.22 0.23
CA ILE A 120 -13.03 -0.39 -1.07
C ILE A 120 -11.52 -0.64 -1.17
N ILE A 121 -10.68 0.37 -0.90
CA ILE A 121 -9.22 0.23 -0.95
C ILE A 121 -8.76 -0.89 -0.01
N ILE A 122 -9.21 -0.89 1.25
CA ILE A 122 -8.80 -1.88 2.24
C ILE A 122 -9.18 -3.29 1.81
N ASN A 123 -10.39 -3.47 1.27
CA ASN A 123 -10.83 -4.79 0.80
C ASN A 123 -9.97 -5.27 -0.37
N GLN A 124 -9.56 -4.37 -1.26
CA GLN A 124 -8.66 -4.71 -2.34
C GLN A 124 -7.24 -5.04 -1.85
N PHE A 125 -6.71 -4.26 -0.91
CA PHE A 125 -5.43 -4.54 -0.23
C PHE A 125 -5.40 -5.93 0.40
N LYS A 126 -6.51 -6.40 1.01
CA LYS A 126 -6.55 -7.74 1.62
C LYS A 126 -6.26 -8.87 0.63
N TYR A 127 -6.59 -8.72 -0.67
CA TYR A 127 -6.24 -9.72 -1.68
C TYR A 127 -4.73 -9.81 -1.91
N GLU A 128 -4.02 -8.69 -1.83
CA GLU A 128 -2.56 -8.66 -1.87
C GLU A 128 -1.94 -9.52 -0.76
N GLY A 129 -2.49 -9.42 0.45
CA GLY A 129 -2.07 -10.24 1.59
C GLY A 129 -2.23 -11.74 1.36
N LEU A 130 -3.19 -12.16 0.52
CA LEU A 130 -3.33 -13.57 0.15
C LEU A 130 -2.17 -14.06 -0.72
N PHE A 131 -1.73 -13.26 -1.69
CA PHE A 131 -0.59 -13.61 -2.55
C PHE A 131 0.72 -13.63 -1.75
N LEU A 132 0.94 -12.66 -0.86
CA LEU A 132 2.13 -12.63 0.01
C LEU A 132 2.19 -13.86 0.94
N ARG A 133 1.07 -14.26 1.54
CA ARG A 133 0.99 -15.50 2.34
C ARG A 133 1.24 -16.76 1.52
N GLN A 134 0.77 -16.80 0.27
CA GLN A 134 1.07 -17.93 -0.62
C GLN A 134 2.56 -17.99 -0.95
N LEU A 135 3.19 -16.86 -1.26
CA LEU A 135 4.64 -16.78 -1.50
C LEU A 135 5.46 -17.23 -0.29
N GLU A 136 5.04 -16.87 0.92
CA GLU A 136 5.67 -17.29 2.17
C GLU A 136 5.60 -18.81 2.38
N ARG A 137 4.48 -19.44 2.01
CA ARG A 137 4.31 -20.90 2.10
C ARG A 137 5.14 -21.70 1.10
N PHE A 138 5.63 -21.06 0.03
CA PHE A 138 6.51 -21.70 -0.95
C PHE A 138 8.01 -21.56 -0.61
N GLN A 139 8.34 -21.06 0.59
CA GLN A 139 9.73 -21.08 1.07
C GLN A 139 10.19 -22.50 1.37
#